data_AF-A0A661V6Z9-F1
#
_entry.id   AF-A0A661V6Z9-F1
#
_cell.length_a   1.000
_cell.length_b   1.000
_cell.length_c   1.000
_cell.angle_alpha   90.00
_cell.angle_beta   90.00
_cell.angle_gamma   90.00
#
_symmetry.space_group_name_H-M   'P 1'
#
loop_
_entity.id
_entity.type
_entity.pdbx_description
1 polymer ?
#
loop_
_entity_poly.entity_id
_entity_poly.type
_entity_poly.pdbx_seq_one_letter_code
_entity_poly.pdbx_strand_id
1 'polypeptide(L)'
;MVVFLVATPGGVLTKADMVGYAVCHRISQRSFSVAGRQLPLCARCSGTFLGALVGFFGQAVVLRRRRAADFPPPGVIVLLVGFVLAWASDGLNSYLTLMKGPHLYEPQNWLRLTTGALQGLTMSILVYPVFNFTLWRDPSLERATRGIGDLGVLLLLETGMVGLVLASSSSEWSFLLYLLALLSALGVLTLLVSVNSMLILLIVRRENTAGNWRDAVVPLLAGLTVSLIQIGTIDLVRYKLTGTLTGIPPLG
;
A
#
# COMPACT_ATOMS: atom_id res chain seq x y z
N MET A 1 4.32 -19.56 5.90
CA MET A 1 2.90 -19.19 6.09
C MET A 1 2.33 -19.72 7.40
N VAL A 2 2.38 -21.03 7.67
CA VAL A 2 1.87 -21.63 8.93
C VAL A 2 2.54 -21.03 10.17
N VAL A 3 3.87 -20.86 10.14
CA VAL A 3 4.62 -20.26 11.26
C VAL A 3 4.11 -18.85 11.59
N PHE A 4 3.89 -17.98 10.60
CA PHE A 4 3.33 -16.65 10.85
C PHE A 4 1.92 -16.73 11.44
N LEU A 5 1.07 -17.62 10.94
CA LEU A 5 -0.31 -17.77 11.43
C LEU A 5 -0.38 -18.27 12.88
N VAL A 6 0.53 -19.16 13.26
CA VAL A 6 0.61 -19.76 14.61
C VAL A 6 1.38 -18.88 15.59
N ALA A 7 2.45 -18.21 15.14
CA ALA A 7 3.30 -17.39 16.00
C ALA A 7 2.78 -15.96 16.22
N THR A 8 1.82 -15.50 15.40
CA THR A 8 1.14 -14.22 15.63
C THR A 8 -0.16 -14.41 16.41
N PRO A 9 -0.57 -13.44 17.24
CA PRO A 9 -1.81 -13.55 18.00
C PRO A 9 -3.03 -13.86 17.12
N GLY A 10 -4.05 -14.47 17.74
CA GLY A 10 -5.31 -14.82 17.08
C GLY A 10 -6.10 -13.61 16.59
N GLY A 11 -7.00 -13.84 15.64
CA GLY A 11 -7.91 -12.83 15.09
C GLY A 11 -7.39 -12.14 13.82
N VAL A 12 -8.26 -12.00 12.82
CA VAL A 12 -7.90 -11.45 11.51
C VAL A 12 -7.41 -10.00 11.61
N LEU A 13 -8.07 -9.18 12.43
CA LEU A 13 -7.67 -7.79 12.66
C LEU A 13 -6.34 -7.67 13.41
N THR A 14 -6.02 -8.59 14.31
CA THR A 14 -4.73 -8.60 15.00
C THR A 14 -3.59 -8.97 14.04
N LYS A 15 -3.85 -9.85 13.08
CA LYS A 15 -2.88 -10.16 12.02
C LYS A 15 -2.69 -8.97 11.07
N ALA A 16 -3.77 -8.27 10.73
CA ALA A 16 -3.69 -7.01 9.99
C ALA A 16 -2.86 -5.96 10.76
N ASP A 17 -3.02 -5.89 12.08
CA ASP A 17 -2.21 -5.02 12.94
C ASP A 17 -0.72 -5.35 12.90
N MET A 18 -0.33 -6.63 12.83
CA MET A 18 1.08 -7.02 12.68
C MET A 18 1.63 -6.57 11.33
N VAL A 19 0.89 -6.83 10.25
CA VAL A 19 1.24 -6.33 8.91
C VAL A 19 1.39 -4.80 8.92
N GLY A 20 0.46 -4.10 9.56
CA GLY A 20 0.52 -2.65 9.71
C GLY A 20 1.66 -2.18 10.60
N TYR A 21 1.97 -2.90 11.67
CA TYR A 21 3.07 -2.60 12.59
C TYR A 21 4.42 -2.68 11.87
N ALA A 22 4.63 -3.58 10.90
CA ALA A 22 5.88 -3.61 10.14
C ALA A 22 6.14 -2.32 9.34
N VAL A 23 5.10 -1.75 8.71
CA VAL A 23 5.25 -0.67 7.71
C VAL A 23 4.80 0.70 8.20
N CYS A 24 4.13 0.78 9.34
CA CYS A 24 3.57 2.01 9.88
C CYS A 24 3.99 2.22 11.33
N HIS A 25 4.13 3.49 11.72
CA HIS A 25 4.42 3.88 13.11
C HIS A 25 3.19 3.74 14.02
N ARG A 26 1.97 3.67 13.47
CA ARG A 26 0.70 3.57 14.19
C ARG A 26 0.56 4.60 15.33
N ILE A 27 0.92 5.85 15.06
CA ILE A 27 0.71 6.96 16.01
C ILE A 27 -0.79 7.23 16.13
N SER A 28 -1.36 7.13 17.33
CA SER A 28 -2.81 7.16 17.56
C SER A 28 -3.46 8.47 17.10
N GLN A 29 -2.85 9.62 17.37
CA GLN A 29 -3.36 10.95 16.97
C GLN A 29 -3.39 11.14 15.44
N ARG A 30 -2.75 10.25 14.68
CA ARG A 30 -2.63 10.31 13.21
C ARG A 30 -3.37 9.17 12.51
N SER A 31 -4.15 8.42 13.27
CA SER A 31 -4.81 7.20 12.82
C SER A 31 -6.31 7.34 12.99
N PHE A 32 -7.06 6.68 12.12
CA PHE A 32 -8.49 6.50 12.35
C PHE A 32 -8.70 5.42 13.43
N SER A 33 -9.82 5.49 14.13
CA SER A 33 -10.21 4.50 15.14
C SER A 33 -11.68 4.14 14.99
N VAL A 34 -12.01 2.91 15.37
CA VAL A 34 -13.36 2.34 15.30
C VAL A 34 -13.64 1.61 16.60
N ALA A 35 -14.73 1.95 17.28
CA ALA A 35 -15.14 1.32 18.54
C ALA A 35 -13.99 1.24 19.58
N GLY A 36 -13.21 2.32 19.72
CA GLY A 36 -12.06 2.37 20.64
C GLY A 36 -10.81 1.63 20.16
N ARG A 37 -10.84 0.99 18.99
CA ARG A 37 -9.70 0.30 18.38
C ARG A 37 -9.10 1.13 17.25
N GLN A 38 -7.80 1.41 17.34
CA GLN A 38 -7.06 2.03 16.24
C GLN A 38 -6.98 1.10 15.03
N LEU A 39 -7.12 1.63 13.82
CA LEU A 39 -6.91 0.84 12.60
C LEU A 39 -5.46 0.30 12.52
N PRO A 40 -5.20 -0.73 11.68
CA PRO A 40 -3.87 -1.29 11.49
C PRO A 40 -2.82 -0.28 11.00
N LEU A 41 -3.26 0.75 10.29
CA LEU A 41 -2.42 1.76 9.64
C LEU A 41 -2.91 3.18 9.98
N CYS A 42 -1.98 4.13 10.03
CA CYS A 42 -2.31 5.55 10.19
C CYS A 42 -2.99 6.10 8.93
N ALA A 43 -3.61 7.29 9.01
CA ALA A 43 -4.38 7.86 7.89
C ALA A 43 -3.59 7.89 6.57
N ARG A 44 -2.31 8.28 6.62
CA ARG A 44 -1.42 8.31 5.45
C ARG A 44 -1.13 6.93 4.89
N CYS A 45 -0.71 5.99 5.74
CA CYS A 45 -0.38 4.64 5.30
C CYS A 45 -1.63 3.91 4.79
N SER A 46 -2.78 4.10 5.42
CA SER A 46 -4.07 3.61 4.93
C SER A 46 -4.34 4.12 3.52
N GLY A 47 -4.16 5.42 3.29
CA GLY A 47 -4.23 6.00 1.95
C GLY A 47 -3.28 5.33 0.97
N THR A 48 -1.99 5.24 1.31
CA THR A 48 -0.97 4.65 0.42
C THR A 48 -1.24 3.20 0.06
N PHE A 49 -1.61 2.36 1.02
CA PHE A 49 -1.82 0.94 0.73
C PHE A 49 -3.19 0.66 0.10
N LEU A 50 -4.24 1.40 0.45
CA LEU A 50 -5.53 1.31 -0.24
C LEU A 50 -5.41 1.85 -1.67
N GLY A 51 -4.75 2.99 -1.87
CA GLY A 51 -4.56 3.56 -3.20
C GLY A 51 -3.69 2.69 -4.10
N ALA A 52 -2.65 2.06 -3.54
CA ALA A 52 -1.91 1.05 -4.28
C ALA A 52 -2.81 -0.12 -4.71
N LEU A 53 -3.62 -0.65 -3.80
CA LEU A 53 -4.54 -1.75 -4.09
C LEU A 53 -5.58 -1.37 -5.15
N VAL A 54 -6.17 -0.17 -5.04
CA VAL A 54 -7.11 0.40 -6.01
C VAL A 54 -6.44 0.57 -7.36
N GLY A 55 -5.21 1.07 -7.43
CA GLY A 55 -4.49 1.22 -8.69
C GLY A 55 -4.08 -0.11 -9.33
N PHE A 56 -3.70 -1.13 -8.55
CA PHE A 56 -3.50 -2.51 -9.07
C PHE A 56 -4.81 -3.06 -9.65
N PHE A 57 -5.90 -2.96 -8.89
CA PHE A 57 -7.23 -3.41 -9.32
C PHE A 57 -7.72 -2.65 -10.55
N GLY A 58 -7.56 -1.33 -10.55
CA GLY A 58 -7.96 -0.44 -11.63
C GLY A 58 -7.24 -0.79 -12.93
N GLN A 59 -5.92 -0.99 -12.90
CA GLN A 59 -5.16 -1.41 -14.08
C GLN A 59 -5.56 -2.81 -14.55
N ALA A 60 -5.61 -3.80 -13.66
CA ALA A 60 -5.86 -5.19 -14.03
C ALA A 60 -7.31 -5.47 -14.49
N VAL A 61 -8.29 -4.87 -13.82
CA VAL A 61 -9.72 -5.20 -13.95
C VAL A 61 -10.48 -4.13 -14.72
N VAL A 62 -10.34 -2.86 -14.34
CA VAL A 62 -11.11 -1.76 -14.93
C VAL A 62 -10.57 -1.37 -16.31
N LEU A 63 -9.27 -1.10 -16.39
CA LEU A 63 -8.57 -0.82 -17.66
C LEU A 63 -8.25 -2.10 -18.46
N ARG A 64 -8.44 -3.28 -17.85
CA ARG A 64 -8.22 -4.61 -18.44
C ARG A 64 -6.79 -4.86 -18.92
N ARG A 65 -5.80 -4.24 -18.27
CA ARG A 65 -4.37 -4.27 -18.62
C ARG A 65 -3.61 -5.44 -17.99
N ARG A 66 -4.17 -6.64 -17.99
CA ARG A 66 -3.70 -7.80 -17.17
C ARG A 66 -2.23 -8.22 -17.38
N ARG A 67 -1.66 -7.93 -18.55
CA ARG A 67 -0.27 -8.24 -18.90
C ARG A 67 0.49 -7.04 -19.49
N ALA A 68 -0.05 -5.83 -19.33
CA ALA A 68 0.59 -4.63 -19.87
C ALA A 68 1.90 -4.35 -19.11
N ALA A 69 2.98 -4.20 -19.86
CA ALA A 69 4.34 -4.11 -19.33
C ALA A 69 5.07 -2.82 -19.72
N ASP A 70 4.51 -1.98 -20.61
CA ASP A 70 5.12 -0.71 -20.97
C ASP A 70 4.73 0.40 -19.97
N PHE A 71 5.65 1.34 -19.76
CA PHE A 71 5.48 2.44 -18.81
C PHE A 71 4.50 3.49 -19.33
N PRO A 72 3.88 4.28 -18.42
CA PRO A 72 3.08 5.43 -18.82
C PRO A 72 3.88 6.45 -19.65
N PRO A 73 3.21 7.24 -20.51
CA PRO A 73 3.88 8.29 -21.26
C PRO A 73 4.48 9.37 -20.33
N PRO A 74 5.52 10.11 -20.76
CA PRO A 74 6.21 11.09 -19.91
C PRO A 74 5.30 12.11 -19.24
N GLY A 75 4.24 12.58 -19.92
CA GLY A 75 3.28 13.50 -19.33
C GLY A 75 2.54 12.94 -18.11
N VAL A 76 2.23 11.63 -18.10
CA VAL A 76 1.67 10.96 -16.92
C VAL A 76 2.74 10.84 -15.84
N ILE A 77 3.98 10.49 -16.18
CA ILE A 77 5.09 10.40 -15.22
C ILE A 77 5.30 11.74 -14.49
N VAL A 78 5.23 12.87 -15.18
CA VAL A 78 5.33 14.21 -14.55
C VAL A 78 4.23 14.42 -13.51
N LEU A 79 3.00 14.02 -13.79
CA LEU A 79 1.89 14.10 -12.83
C LEU A 79 2.13 13.18 -11.61
N LEU A 80 2.63 11.96 -11.84
CA LEU A 80 2.98 11.03 -10.75
C LEU A 80 4.08 11.60 -9.85
N VAL A 81 5.09 12.27 -10.43
CA VAL A 81 6.10 13.01 -9.66
C VAL A 81 5.46 14.11 -8.84
N GLY A 82 4.50 14.85 -9.39
CA GLY A 82 3.71 15.83 -8.65
C GLY A 82 2.99 15.23 -7.43
N PHE A 83 2.41 14.03 -7.57
CA PHE A 83 1.78 13.31 -6.45
C PHE A 83 2.78 12.92 -5.36
N VAL A 84 3.97 12.42 -5.75
CA VAL A 84 5.05 12.09 -4.81
C VAL A 84 5.49 13.34 -4.06
N LEU A 85 5.64 14.47 -4.75
CA LEU A 85 6.03 15.74 -4.13
C LEU A 85 4.97 16.26 -3.15
N ALA A 86 3.68 16.15 -3.50
CA ALA A 86 2.60 16.52 -2.60
C ALA A 86 2.60 15.65 -1.32
N TRP A 87 2.77 14.34 -1.48
CA TRP A 87 2.92 13.40 -0.36
C TRP A 87 4.17 13.67 0.49
N ALA A 88 5.31 13.97 -0.13
CA ALA A 88 6.55 14.29 0.57
C ALA A 88 6.42 15.60 1.36
N SER A 89 5.74 16.60 0.78
CA SER A 89 5.52 17.91 1.40
C SER A 89 4.57 17.82 2.59
N ASP A 90 3.42 17.14 2.46
CA ASP A 90 2.54 16.83 3.60
C ASP A 90 3.27 15.93 4.63
N GLY A 91 4.12 15.04 4.13
CA GLY A 91 5.11 14.25 4.85
C GLY A 91 5.90 15.06 5.86
N LEU A 92 6.66 16.00 5.31
CA LEU A 92 7.55 16.91 6.00
C LEU A 92 6.78 17.83 6.94
N ASN A 93 5.67 18.43 6.51
CA ASN A 93 4.84 19.28 7.36
C ASN A 93 4.35 18.53 8.60
N SER A 94 3.80 17.31 8.42
CA SER A 94 3.37 16.44 9.54
C SER A 94 4.51 16.01 10.46
N TYR A 95 5.73 15.91 9.94
CA TYR A 95 6.91 15.56 10.73
C TYR A 95 7.40 16.75 11.55
N LEU A 96 7.47 17.95 10.96
CA LEU A 96 7.86 19.18 11.65
C LEU A 96 6.91 19.48 12.82
N THR A 97 5.59 19.33 12.63
CA THR A 97 4.63 19.46 13.73
C THR A 97 4.84 18.42 14.84
N LEU A 98 5.29 17.20 14.52
CA LEU A 98 5.62 16.20 15.55
C LEU A 98 6.78 16.66 16.44
N MET A 99 7.77 17.29 15.81
CA MET A 99 8.99 17.78 16.46
C MET A 99 8.82 19.19 17.05
N LYS A 100 7.58 19.70 17.14
CA LYS A 100 7.27 21.07 17.58
C LYS A 100 8.05 22.15 16.80
N GLY A 101 8.42 21.86 15.56
CA GLY A 101 9.09 22.77 14.64
C GLY A 101 8.12 23.64 13.85
N PRO A 102 8.62 24.57 13.03
CA PRO A 102 7.77 25.43 12.19
C PRO A 102 7.04 24.59 11.14
N HIS A 103 5.72 24.76 11.05
CA HIS A 103 4.87 24.11 10.05
C HIS A 103 3.99 25.12 9.31
N LEU A 104 3.64 24.79 8.07
CA LEU A 104 2.86 25.66 7.19
C LEU A 104 1.37 25.63 7.51
N TYR A 105 0.87 24.50 8.01
CA TYR A 105 -0.52 24.29 8.37
C TYR A 105 -0.66 23.15 9.38
N GLU A 106 -1.77 23.15 10.13
CA GLU A 106 -2.08 22.05 11.05
C GLU A 106 -2.37 20.75 10.29
N PRO A 107 -1.65 19.65 10.58
CA PRO A 107 -1.85 18.38 9.88
C PRO A 107 -3.24 17.78 10.09
N GLN A 108 -3.96 17.51 9.01
CA GLN A 108 -5.29 16.90 9.05
C GLN A 108 -5.29 15.49 8.46
N ASN A 109 -6.08 14.59 9.04
CA ASN A 109 -6.11 13.19 8.59
C ASN A 109 -6.68 13.01 7.18
N TRP A 110 -7.60 13.86 6.73
CA TRP A 110 -8.10 13.81 5.36
C TRP A 110 -7.00 14.12 4.34
N LEU A 111 -6.15 15.12 4.63
CA LEU A 111 -5.06 15.50 3.73
C LEU A 111 -4.00 14.39 3.68
N ARG A 112 -3.64 13.84 4.85
CA ARG A 112 -2.75 12.67 4.96
C ARG A 112 -3.26 11.48 4.16
N LEU A 113 -4.55 11.19 4.26
CA LEU A 113 -5.21 10.12 3.52
C LEU A 113 -5.13 10.37 2.02
N THR A 114 -5.49 11.56 1.54
CA THR A 114 -5.51 11.91 0.12
C THR A 114 -4.11 11.89 -0.48
N THR A 115 -3.13 12.55 0.12
CA THR A 115 -1.74 12.53 -0.38
C THR A 115 -1.15 11.13 -0.31
N GLY A 116 -1.49 10.37 0.75
CA GLY A 116 -1.18 8.95 0.87
C GLY A 116 -1.73 8.15 -0.32
N ALA A 117 -3.02 8.30 -0.64
CA ALA A 117 -3.70 7.62 -1.74
C ALA A 117 -3.08 7.91 -3.10
N LEU A 118 -2.79 9.19 -3.39
CA LEU A 118 -2.09 9.58 -4.61
C LEU A 118 -0.71 8.92 -4.72
N GLN A 119 0.02 8.82 -3.60
CA GLN A 119 1.30 8.12 -3.59
C GLN A 119 1.14 6.61 -3.80
N GLY A 120 0.11 6.00 -3.20
CA GLY A 120 -0.25 4.61 -3.43
C GLY A 120 -0.54 4.32 -4.90
N LEU A 121 -1.36 5.17 -5.52
CA LEU A 121 -1.67 5.10 -6.94
C LEU A 121 -0.39 5.19 -7.78
N THR A 122 0.49 6.16 -7.51
CA THR A 122 1.80 6.26 -8.17
C THR A 122 2.62 4.98 -8.05
N MET A 123 2.73 4.40 -6.85
CA MET A 123 3.44 3.14 -6.65
C MET A 123 2.84 2.02 -7.52
N SER A 124 1.52 1.88 -7.55
CA SER A 124 0.87 0.84 -8.38
C SER A 124 1.09 1.05 -9.87
N ILE A 125 1.05 2.28 -10.38
CA ILE A 125 1.22 2.58 -11.80
C ILE A 125 2.65 2.28 -12.26
N LEU A 126 3.64 2.45 -11.39
CA LEU A 126 5.04 2.16 -11.69
C LEU A 126 5.40 0.69 -11.46
N VAL A 127 4.92 0.08 -10.39
CA VAL A 127 5.24 -1.31 -10.04
C VAL A 127 4.52 -2.30 -10.96
N TYR A 128 3.28 -2.03 -11.34
CA TYR A 128 2.46 -2.93 -12.15
C TYR A 128 3.08 -3.34 -13.50
N PRO A 129 3.57 -2.42 -14.36
CA PRO A 129 4.23 -2.80 -15.61
C PRO A 129 5.51 -3.59 -15.39
N VAL A 130 6.34 -3.22 -14.40
CA VAL A 130 7.57 -3.96 -14.06
C VAL A 130 7.26 -5.37 -13.56
N PHE A 131 6.19 -5.51 -12.77
CA PHE A 131 5.72 -6.80 -12.29
C PHE A 131 5.26 -7.68 -13.44
N ASN A 132 4.47 -7.15 -14.37
CA ASN A 132 4.02 -7.89 -15.54
C ASN A 132 5.19 -8.26 -16.46
N PHE A 133 6.14 -7.35 -16.67
CA PHE A 133 7.36 -7.61 -17.43
C PHE A 133 8.20 -8.71 -16.80
N THR A 134 8.34 -8.72 -15.47
CA THR A 134 9.20 -9.70 -14.80
C THR A 134 8.54 -11.07 -14.73
N LEU A 135 7.22 -11.12 -14.54
CA LEU A 135 6.48 -12.36 -14.30
C LEU A 135 6.15 -13.13 -15.59
N TRP A 136 5.53 -12.45 -16.56
CA TRP A 136 4.91 -13.12 -17.70
C TRP A 136 5.93 -13.46 -18.78
N ARG A 137 5.85 -14.66 -19.34
CA ARG A 137 6.65 -15.07 -20.50
C ARG A 137 6.38 -14.24 -21.73
N ASP A 138 5.10 -13.93 -21.95
CA ASP A 138 4.62 -13.17 -23.09
C ASP A 138 3.90 -11.90 -22.57
N PRO A 139 4.65 -10.89 -22.08
CA PRO A 139 4.06 -9.62 -21.64
C PRO A 139 3.57 -8.82 -22.84
N SER A 140 2.48 -8.07 -22.66
CA SER A 140 1.97 -7.16 -23.69
C SER A 140 2.82 -5.89 -23.70
N LEU A 141 3.29 -5.48 -24.89
CA LEU A 141 3.97 -4.19 -25.13
C LEU A 141 3.02 -2.99 -25.04
N GLU A 142 1.79 -3.21 -24.57
CA GLU A 142 0.86 -2.16 -24.24
C GLU A 142 1.27 -1.42 -22.95
N ARG A 143 1.05 -0.11 -22.94
CA ARG A 143 1.20 0.72 -21.74
C ARG A 143 0.17 0.38 -20.68
N ALA A 144 0.61 0.18 -19.45
CA ALA A 144 -0.28 -0.05 -18.31
C ALA A 144 -1.24 1.11 -18.06
N THR A 145 -0.80 2.35 -18.33
CA THR A 145 -1.64 3.56 -18.35
C THR A 145 -1.36 4.32 -19.64
N ARG A 146 -2.30 4.34 -20.58
CA ARG A 146 -2.05 4.86 -21.95
C ARG A 146 -1.91 6.39 -22.00
N GLY A 147 -2.48 7.10 -21.04
CA GLY A 147 -2.48 8.57 -20.98
C GLY A 147 -3.38 9.13 -19.89
N ILE A 148 -3.74 10.41 -20.04
CA ILE A 148 -4.52 11.17 -19.03
C ILE A 148 -5.92 10.59 -18.82
N GLY A 149 -6.56 10.03 -19.85
CA GLY A 149 -7.87 9.38 -19.73
C GLY A 149 -7.84 8.17 -18.77
N ASP A 150 -6.89 7.26 -18.97
CA ASP A 150 -6.68 6.10 -18.08
C ASP A 150 -6.34 6.57 -16.65
N LEU A 151 -5.47 7.57 -16.52
CA LEU A 151 -5.14 8.17 -15.22
C LEU A 151 -6.38 8.80 -14.55
N GLY A 152 -7.25 9.47 -15.31
CA GLY A 152 -8.48 10.08 -14.81
C GLY A 152 -9.46 9.04 -14.28
N VAL A 153 -9.58 7.87 -14.94
CA VAL A 153 -10.37 6.74 -14.43
C VAL A 153 -9.79 6.23 -13.11
N LEU A 154 -8.47 6.07 -13.02
CA LEU A 154 -7.85 5.62 -11.77
C LEU A 154 -8.02 6.66 -10.63
N LEU A 155 -7.87 7.94 -10.93
CA LEU A 155 -8.11 9.03 -9.97
C LEU A 155 -9.57 9.10 -9.52
N LEU A 156 -10.53 8.77 -10.38
CA LEU A 156 -11.94 8.68 -10.00
C LEU A 156 -12.17 7.54 -9.00
N LEU A 157 -11.53 6.37 -9.22
CA LEU A 157 -11.57 5.26 -8.28
C LEU A 157 -10.93 5.63 -6.94
N GLU A 158 -9.77 6.30 -6.96
CA GLU A 158 -9.10 6.81 -5.76
C GLU A 158 -9.98 7.80 -5.01
N THR A 159 -10.60 8.75 -5.72
CA THR A 159 -11.51 9.74 -5.13
C THR A 159 -12.70 9.06 -4.46
N GLY A 160 -13.28 8.04 -5.10
CA GLY A 160 -14.33 7.22 -4.51
C GLY A 160 -13.88 6.48 -3.26
N MET A 161 -12.66 5.90 -3.27
CA MET A 161 -12.08 5.23 -2.10
C MET A 161 -11.82 6.19 -0.95
N VAL A 162 -11.19 7.35 -1.21
CA VAL A 162 -10.93 8.39 -0.21
C VAL A 162 -12.26 8.91 0.36
N GLY A 163 -13.23 9.21 -0.49
CA GLY A 163 -14.57 9.64 -0.08
C GLY A 163 -15.25 8.59 0.81
N LEU A 164 -15.15 7.31 0.46
CA LEU A 164 -15.69 6.21 1.25
C LEU A 164 -15.04 6.12 2.64
N VAL A 165 -13.71 6.23 2.72
CA VAL A 165 -13.00 6.23 4.02
C VAL A 165 -13.43 7.42 4.87
N LEU A 166 -13.49 8.62 4.29
CA LEU A 166 -13.88 9.84 5.02
C LEU A 166 -15.34 9.77 5.50
N ALA A 167 -16.27 9.38 4.63
CA ALA A 167 -17.68 9.21 4.99
C ALA A 167 -17.88 8.12 6.06
N SER A 168 -17.12 7.03 5.98
CA SER A 168 -17.18 5.96 6.99
C SER A 168 -16.57 6.39 8.33
N SER A 169 -15.68 7.40 8.33
CA SER A 169 -15.06 7.94 9.54
C SER A 169 -15.92 8.94 10.30
N SER A 170 -16.85 9.61 9.62
CA SER A 170 -17.75 10.62 10.20
C SER A 170 -19.16 10.10 10.49
N SER A 171 -19.48 8.86 10.11
CA SER A 171 -20.83 8.31 10.18
C SER A 171 -20.90 7.04 11.04
N GLU A 172 -22.10 6.57 11.36
CA GLU A 172 -22.34 5.35 12.15
C GLU A 172 -21.89 4.06 11.43
N TRP A 173 -21.52 4.16 10.15
CA TRP A 173 -21.04 3.07 9.28
C TRP A 173 -19.62 2.57 9.61
N SER A 174 -19.31 2.52 10.90
CA SER A 174 -18.07 2.00 11.48
C SER A 174 -17.67 0.62 10.96
N PHE A 175 -18.63 -0.21 10.52
CA PHE A 175 -18.36 -1.51 9.90
C PHE A 175 -17.49 -1.41 8.63
N LEU A 176 -17.70 -0.40 7.79
CA LEU A 176 -16.94 -0.22 6.55
C LEU A 176 -15.46 0.05 6.82
N LEU A 177 -15.14 0.72 7.93
CA LEU A 177 -13.76 0.95 8.33
C LEU A 177 -13.02 -0.33 8.73
N TYR A 178 -13.72 -1.36 9.23
CA TYR A 178 -13.11 -2.67 9.46
C TYR A 178 -12.71 -3.34 8.14
N LEU A 179 -13.58 -3.28 7.13
CA LEU A 179 -13.26 -3.80 5.81
C LEU A 179 -12.08 -3.05 5.19
N LEU A 180 -12.09 -1.71 5.27
CA LEU A 180 -11.00 -0.86 4.77
C LEU A 180 -9.68 -1.11 5.53
N ALA A 181 -9.73 -1.44 6.83
CA ALA A 181 -8.55 -1.87 7.58
C ALA A 181 -7.96 -3.18 7.03
N LEU A 182 -8.81 -4.17 6.72
CA LEU A 182 -8.34 -5.43 6.13
C LEU A 182 -7.80 -5.22 4.71
N LEU A 183 -8.47 -4.38 3.91
CA LEU A 183 -8.03 -4.03 2.56
C LEU A 183 -6.71 -3.27 2.58
N SER A 184 -6.47 -2.39 3.55
CA SER A 184 -5.19 -1.69 3.65
C SER A 184 -4.04 -2.65 3.99
N ALA A 185 -4.24 -3.63 4.88
CA ALA A 185 -3.27 -4.71 5.11
C ALA A 185 -3.08 -5.60 3.86
N LEU A 186 -4.15 -5.89 3.11
CA LEU A 186 -4.04 -6.56 1.82
C LEU A 186 -3.23 -5.73 0.81
N GLY A 187 -3.37 -4.41 0.81
CA GLY A 187 -2.57 -3.50 -0.01
C GLY A 187 -1.07 -3.58 0.32
N VAL A 188 -0.71 -3.62 1.62
CA VAL A 188 0.67 -3.87 2.07
C VAL A 188 1.19 -5.18 1.50
N LEU A 189 0.44 -6.27 1.68
CA LEU A 189 0.84 -7.58 1.19
C LEU A 189 0.93 -7.60 -0.33
N THR A 190 0.02 -6.96 -1.06
CA THR A 190 0.02 -6.90 -2.52
C THR A 190 1.29 -6.25 -3.03
N LEU A 191 1.69 -5.10 -2.47
CA LEU A 191 2.93 -4.42 -2.85
C LEU A 191 4.17 -5.25 -2.50
N LEU A 192 4.27 -5.75 -1.27
CA LEU A 192 5.42 -6.54 -0.83
C LEU A 192 5.55 -7.84 -1.63
N VAL A 193 4.45 -8.57 -1.85
CA VAL A 193 4.43 -9.78 -2.68
C VAL A 193 4.85 -9.44 -4.10
N SER A 194 4.34 -8.37 -4.70
CA SER A 194 4.72 -7.97 -6.05
C SER A 194 6.23 -7.71 -6.15
N VAL A 195 6.77 -6.87 -5.25
CA VAL A 195 8.19 -6.52 -5.22
C VAL A 195 9.07 -7.73 -4.94
N ASN A 196 8.77 -8.50 -3.89
CA ASN A 196 9.58 -9.66 -3.51
C ASN A 196 9.51 -10.78 -4.55
N SER A 197 8.37 -10.97 -5.23
CA SER A 197 8.29 -11.93 -6.34
C SER A 197 9.20 -11.51 -7.50
N MET A 198 9.22 -10.22 -7.86
CA MET A 198 10.13 -9.70 -8.89
C MET A 198 11.58 -9.90 -8.49
N LEU A 199 11.96 -9.53 -7.26
CA LEU A 199 13.33 -9.70 -6.76
C LEU A 199 13.77 -11.16 -6.81
N ILE A 200 12.92 -12.10 -6.37
CA ILE A 200 13.25 -13.53 -6.41
C ILE A 200 13.43 -14.01 -7.85
N LEU A 201 12.54 -13.62 -8.76
CA LEU A 201 12.65 -14.00 -10.17
C LEU A 201 13.95 -13.48 -10.79
N LEU A 202 14.32 -12.23 -10.52
CA LEU A 202 15.57 -11.61 -10.99
C LEU A 202 16.82 -12.29 -10.40
N ILE A 203 16.81 -12.62 -9.10
CA ILE A 203 17.93 -13.28 -8.42
C ILE A 203 18.15 -14.69 -8.98
N VAL A 204 17.06 -15.44 -9.20
CA VAL A 204 17.11 -16.81 -9.73
C VAL A 204 17.26 -16.81 -11.26
N ARG A 205 17.28 -15.64 -11.91
CA ARG A 205 17.35 -15.45 -13.37
C ARG A 205 16.25 -16.21 -14.11
N ARG A 206 15.04 -16.14 -13.57
CA ARG A 206 13.82 -16.77 -14.09
C ARG A 206 12.73 -15.76 -14.43
N GLU A 207 13.11 -14.52 -14.74
CA GLU A 207 12.22 -13.55 -15.35
C GLU A 207 11.59 -14.07 -16.66
N ASN A 208 10.39 -13.59 -16.99
CA ASN A 208 9.65 -13.96 -18.20
C ASN A 208 9.38 -15.47 -18.35
N THR A 209 9.00 -16.16 -17.28
CA THR A 209 8.79 -17.62 -17.34
C THR A 209 7.33 -18.07 -17.21
N ALA A 210 6.44 -17.26 -16.62
CA ALA A 210 5.05 -17.68 -16.41
C ALA A 210 4.21 -17.58 -17.69
N GLY A 211 3.71 -18.69 -18.22
CA GLY A 211 2.79 -18.70 -19.36
C GLY A 211 1.34 -18.46 -18.93
N ASN A 212 0.97 -18.91 -17.73
CA ASN A 212 -0.37 -18.82 -17.19
C ASN A 212 -0.37 -18.55 -15.67
N TRP A 213 -1.54 -18.33 -15.07
CA TRP A 213 -1.66 -18.01 -13.65
C TRP A 213 -1.22 -19.15 -12.72
N ARG A 214 -1.26 -20.43 -13.15
CA ARG A 214 -0.76 -21.55 -12.35
C ARG A 214 0.76 -21.47 -12.22
N ASP A 215 1.45 -21.13 -13.31
CA ASP A 215 2.91 -20.93 -13.28
C ASP A 215 3.29 -19.75 -12.39
N ALA A 216 2.45 -18.70 -12.35
CA ALA A 216 2.64 -17.54 -11.50
C ALA A 216 2.45 -17.82 -10.00
N VAL A 217 1.77 -18.91 -9.60
CA VAL A 217 1.57 -19.25 -8.18
C VAL A 217 2.90 -19.46 -7.47
N VAL A 218 3.87 -20.13 -8.11
CA VAL A 218 5.17 -20.42 -7.51
C VAL A 218 5.94 -19.15 -7.13
N PRO A 219 6.22 -18.21 -8.06
CA PRO A 219 6.89 -16.96 -7.70
C PRO A 219 6.09 -16.10 -6.73
N LEU A 220 4.75 -16.07 -6.84
CA LEU A 220 3.89 -15.33 -5.91
C LEU A 220 3.94 -15.91 -4.48
N LEU A 221 3.95 -17.23 -4.33
CA LEU A 221 4.09 -17.88 -3.02
C LEU A 221 5.49 -17.70 -2.44
N ALA A 222 6.52 -17.72 -3.28
CA ALA A 222 7.88 -17.41 -2.86
C ALA A 222 7.97 -15.96 -2.36
N GLY A 223 7.46 -15.01 -3.15
CA GLY A 223 7.37 -13.60 -2.77
C GLY A 223 6.56 -13.37 -1.49
N LEU A 224 5.42 -14.04 -1.33
CA LEU A 224 4.63 -14.00 -0.10
C LEU A 224 5.37 -14.55 1.10
N THR A 225 6.12 -15.65 0.93
CA THR A 225 6.91 -16.23 2.01
C THR A 225 8.00 -15.26 2.46
N VAL A 226 8.73 -14.66 1.53
CA VAL A 226 9.74 -13.64 1.84
C VAL A 226 9.11 -12.41 2.47
N SER A 227 7.96 -11.93 1.98
CA SER A 227 7.22 -10.80 2.56
C SER A 227 6.81 -11.07 4.01
N LEU A 228 6.32 -12.28 4.33
CA LEU A 228 5.95 -12.62 5.71
C LEU A 228 7.16 -12.73 6.63
N ILE A 229 8.29 -13.26 6.13
CA ILE A 229 9.56 -13.27 6.87
C ILE A 229 10.04 -11.84 7.12
N GLN A 230 9.98 -10.97 6.11
CA GLN A 230 10.35 -9.57 6.20
C GLN A 230 9.49 -8.83 7.24
N ILE A 231 8.17 -8.97 7.17
CA ILE A 231 7.22 -8.40 8.15
C ILE A 231 7.56 -8.91 9.55
N GLY A 232 7.63 -10.23 9.76
CA GLY A 232 7.91 -10.80 11.07
C GLY A 232 9.28 -10.38 11.63
N THR A 233 10.29 -10.21 10.78
CA THR A 233 11.62 -9.72 11.18
C THR A 233 11.55 -8.26 11.63
N ILE A 234 10.87 -7.40 10.87
CA ILE A 234 10.71 -5.99 11.23
C ILE A 234 9.90 -5.86 12.53
N ASP A 235 8.83 -6.63 12.67
CA ASP A 235 8.00 -6.65 13.87
C ASP A 235 8.82 -7.06 15.10
N LEU A 236 9.64 -8.11 15.00
CA LEU A 236 10.51 -8.56 16.08
C LEU A 236 11.54 -7.50 16.47
N VAL A 237 12.19 -6.88 15.48
CA VAL A 237 13.19 -5.82 15.73
C VAL A 237 12.52 -4.62 16.41
N ARG A 238 11.38 -4.17 15.89
CA ARG A 238 10.65 -3.03 16.45
C ARG A 238 10.14 -3.32 17.86
N TYR A 239 9.59 -4.51 18.09
CA TYR A 239 9.16 -4.93 19.42
C TYR A 239 10.31 -4.94 20.43
N LYS A 240 11.49 -5.44 20.04
CA LYS A 240 12.68 -5.38 20.89
C LYS A 240 13.13 -3.95 21.23
N LEU A 241 12.90 -3.00 20.32
CA LEU A 241 13.28 -1.60 20.51
C LEU A 241 12.26 -0.79 21.32
N THR A 242 10.95 -1.05 21.14
CA THR A 242 9.88 -0.24 21.75
C THR A 242 9.19 -0.91 22.94
N GLY A 243 9.34 -2.23 23.10
CA GLY A 243 8.61 -3.01 24.10
C GLY A 243 7.10 -3.13 23.85
N THR A 244 6.58 -2.63 22.72
CA THR A 244 5.14 -2.61 22.43
C THR A 244 4.82 -2.91 20.96
N LEU A 245 3.69 -3.59 20.74
CA LEU A 245 3.10 -3.88 19.43
C LEU A 245 1.99 -2.89 19.02
N THR A 246 1.63 -1.94 19.89
CA THR A 246 0.54 -0.99 19.63
C THR A 246 0.96 0.17 18.71
N GLY A 247 2.27 0.38 18.54
CA GLY A 247 2.83 1.45 17.72
C GLY A 247 4.15 1.95 18.29
N ILE A 248 4.75 2.93 17.63
CA ILE A 248 5.90 3.65 18.20
C ILE A 248 5.34 4.79 19.05
N PRO A 249 5.60 4.82 20.37
CA PRO A 249 5.14 5.92 21.21
C PRO A 249 5.73 7.24 20.70
N PRO A 250 4.97 8.34 20.72
CA PRO A 250 5.51 9.64 20.38
C PRO A 250 6.72 9.92 21.28
N LEU A 251 7.83 10.36 20.69
CA LEU A 251 8.97 10.88 21.44
C LEU A 251 8.42 12.01 22.33
N GLY A 252 8.53 11.85 23.64
CA GLY A 252 8.01 12.78 24.64
C GLY A 252 8.54 14.20 24.47
#